data_AF-A0A950T055-F1
#
_entry.id   AF-A0A950T055-F1
#
_cell.length_a   1.000
_cell.length_b   1.000
_cell.length_c   1.000
_cell.angle_alpha   90.00
_cell.angle_beta   90.00
_cell.angle_gamma   90.00
#
_symmetry.space_group_name_H-M   'P 1'
#
loop_
_entity.id
_entity.type
_entity.pdbx_description
1 polymer ?
#
loop_
_entity_poly.entity_id
_entity_poly.type
_entity_poly.pdbx_seq_one_letter_code
_entity_poly.pdbx_strand_id
1 'polypeptide(L)'
;MVCPRCNTPIEEDTVFCGNCGNQVAPLNARGSTVVDTTERLPDRKQSNGQDRSFAPQSLPTEIATSQPWPYAPPPIKADQGNVSSLPPRQDQGNFSPPPLTSATPYPSRPSRGFNIRQAMFIALIIVLLIIGITAGTLALLRINANNSVKKPPATAAPVVASTSGLVSFNDSQNGGHTDALKIIINGLKLPPAGSQYDAWLVNEATEQTLPLGTLTAEGQAFTLNFSGNGTNLLGAGDMIKITQEQGNVSLPTGTVVLTGKFPPLAFIHIRHLLFSFPSTPGKIGLLVGTRETARLLNAEALLLKNAANNGNQAATRCAAQGIVNLAEGRQGAHMQALPGFCSTWNITAVGDGFGLLGNNGYVALAQAHASLAATQPDSTPNIKLHAGHVEICMQNVRGWVTTIDQDAVALLNNPGDMGKVQEIVTLADHALNGVAINGNEIVEPIPGSGGAITGYVHGQLMAALPLASQ
;
A
#
# COMPACT_ATOMS: atom_id res chain seq x y z
N MET A 1 -11.23 -31.97 9.23
CA MET A 1 -11.32 -31.49 10.64
C MET A 1 -12.46 -30.45 10.75
N VAL A 2 -12.82 -29.93 11.93
CA VAL A 2 -13.82 -28.83 12.08
C VAL A 2 -13.29 -27.67 12.92
N CYS A 3 -13.57 -26.40 12.54
CA CYS A 3 -13.20 -25.22 13.35
C CYS A 3 -13.90 -25.29 14.72
N PRO A 4 -13.19 -25.28 15.85
CA PRO A 4 -13.82 -25.34 17.18
C PRO A 4 -14.70 -24.12 17.50
N ARG A 5 -14.54 -23.04 16.73
CA ARG A 5 -15.33 -21.80 16.90
C ARG A 5 -16.64 -21.78 16.11
N CYS A 6 -16.64 -22.29 14.88
CA CYS A 6 -17.79 -22.17 13.95
C CYS A 6 -18.30 -23.50 13.41
N ASN A 7 -17.67 -24.62 13.80
CA ASN A 7 -18.01 -25.97 13.41
C ASN A 7 -18.04 -26.25 11.88
N THR A 8 -17.36 -25.41 11.08
CA THR A 8 -17.27 -25.60 9.63
C THR A 8 -16.18 -26.63 9.31
N PRO A 9 -16.41 -27.56 8.35
CA PRO A 9 -15.37 -28.46 7.86
C PRO A 9 -14.18 -27.68 7.32
N ILE A 10 -12.97 -28.14 7.65
CA ILE A 10 -11.72 -27.60 7.12
C ILE A 10 -10.96 -28.71 6.41
N GLU A 11 -10.32 -28.34 5.30
CA GLU A 11 -9.43 -29.21 4.54
C GLU A 11 -8.23 -29.61 5.40
N GLU A 12 -7.73 -30.83 5.23
CA GLU A 12 -6.74 -31.44 6.16
C GLU A 12 -5.43 -30.65 6.27
N ASP A 13 -5.15 -29.74 5.32
CA ASP A 13 -3.92 -28.96 5.23
C ASP A 13 -4.11 -27.48 5.64
N THR A 14 -5.30 -27.07 6.10
CA THR A 14 -5.58 -25.68 6.49
C THR A 14 -5.28 -25.40 7.97
N VAL A 15 -4.35 -24.47 8.21
CA VAL A 15 -3.97 -24.01 9.57
C VAL A 15 -5.02 -23.06 10.17
N PHE A 16 -5.80 -22.41 9.32
CA PHE A 16 -6.85 -21.47 9.70
C PHE A 16 -8.13 -21.81 8.95
N CYS A 17 -9.25 -21.68 9.63
CA CYS A 17 -10.54 -21.88 8.99
C CYS A 17 -10.90 -20.65 8.15
N GLY A 18 -11.09 -20.85 6.84
CA GLY A 18 -11.47 -19.78 5.92
C GLY A 18 -12.82 -19.09 6.21
N ASN A 19 -13.66 -19.69 7.07
CA ASN A 19 -14.94 -19.11 7.48
C ASN A 19 -14.83 -18.27 8.76
N CYS A 20 -14.14 -18.78 9.79
CA CYS A 20 -14.07 -18.15 11.12
C CYS A 20 -12.76 -17.38 11.38
N GLY A 21 -11.74 -17.55 10.52
CA GLY A 21 -10.39 -16.99 10.68
C GLY A 21 -9.57 -17.59 11.84
N ASN A 22 -10.17 -18.43 12.68
CA ASN A 22 -9.46 -18.99 13.83
C ASN A 22 -8.46 -20.08 13.43
N GLN A 23 -7.33 -20.06 14.11
CA GLN A 23 -6.34 -21.13 14.08
C GLN A 23 -6.94 -22.42 14.63
N VAL A 24 -6.65 -23.54 13.97
CA VAL A 24 -7.10 -24.86 14.41
C VAL A 24 -5.88 -25.57 14.98
N ALA A 25 -5.96 -25.98 16.27
CA ALA A 25 -4.81 -26.51 16.99
C ALA A 25 -4.22 -27.75 16.30
N PRO A 26 -2.88 -27.90 16.19
CA PRO A 26 -2.29 -28.99 15.42
C PRO A 26 -2.30 -30.30 16.20
N LEU A 27 -2.89 -31.35 15.61
CA LEU A 27 -2.58 -32.73 15.98
C LEU A 27 -1.35 -33.17 15.16
N ASN A 28 -0.15 -32.92 15.71
CA ASN A 28 1.15 -33.43 15.27
C ASN A 28 1.58 -33.13 13.82
N ALA A 29 2.18 -31.97 13.57
CA ALA A 29 2.94 -31.73 12.34
C ALA A 29 4.34 -32.39 12.43
N ARG A 30 4.50 -33.56 11.80
CA ARG A 30 5.82 -34.05 11.36
C ARG A 30 6.13 -33.43 10.00
N GLY A 31 7.27 -32.76 9.88
CA GLY A 31 7.96 -32.55 8.61
C GLY A 31 7.97 -31.11 8.09
N SER A 32 8.78 -30.25 8.71
CA SER A 32 9.47 -29.17 7.99
C SER A 32 10.71 -28.72 8.76
N THR A 33 11.75 -29.55 8.74
CA THR A 33 13.12 -29.07 8.93
C THR A 33 13.88 -29.43 7.67
N VAL A 34 14.31 -28.40 6.95
CA VAL A 34 15.35 -28.48 5.93
C VAL A 34 16.59 -29.09 6.61
N VAL A 35 16.99 -30.27 6.17
CA VAL A 35 18.29 -30.86 6.54
C VAL A 35 19.10 -31.04 5.27
N ASP A 36 20.22 -30.35 5.29
CA ASP A 36 21.39 -30.42 4.43
C ASP A 36 21.87 -31.87 4.24
N THR A 37 21.97 -32.35 3.00
CA THR A 37 22.45 -33.70 2.69
C THR A 37 23.89 -33.67 2.18
N THR A 38 24.82 -33.88 3.11
CA THR A 38 26.10 -34.55 2.84
C THR A 38 26.15 -35.85 3.65
N GLU A 39 25.95 -37.00 2.99
CA GLU A 39 26.78 -38.22 3.12
C GLU A 39 26.10 -39.49 2.56
N ARG A 40 26.91 -40.21 1.77
CA ARG A 40 27.12 -41.66 1.67
C ARG A 40 25.91 -42.61 1.48
N LEU A 41 25.87 -43.13 0.26
CA LEU A 41 25.18 -44.37 -0.14
C LEU A 41 25.81 -45.62 0.51
N PRO A 42 25.00 -46.63 0.88
CA PRO A 42 25.47 -48.00 1.00
C PRO A 42 25.10 -48.84 -0.23
N ASP A 43 26.01 -49.74 -0.56
CA ASP A 43 25.95 -50.78 -1.60
C ASP A 43 24.62 -51.55 -1.65
N ARG A 44 24.06 -51.69 -2.87
CA ARG A 44 23.25 -52.86 -3.19
C ARG A 44 23.29 -53.25 -4.68
N LYS A 45 24.08 -54.29 -4.93
CA LYS A 45 23.89 -55.46 -5.81
C LYS A 45 23.29 -55.24 -7.21
N GLN A 46 24.19 -55.45 -8.16
CA GLN A 46 23.99 -55.99 -9.51
C GLN A 46 22.74 -56.86 -9.70
N SER A 47 21.97 -56.51 -10.73
CA SER A 47 21.27 -57.48 -11.58
C SER A 47 21.20 -56.93 -13.00
N ASN A 48 21.67 -57.76 -13.92
CA ASN A 48 21.65 -57.63 -15.38
C ASN A 48 20.30 -57.17 -15.95
N GLY A 49 20.35 -56.48 -17.10
CA GLY A 49 19.30 -56.62 -18.10
C GLY A 49 19.06 -55.44 -19.03
N GLN A 50 19.81 -55.43 -20.14
CA GLN A 50 19.37 -55.00 -21.48
C GLN A 50 19.21 -53.50 -21.79
N ASP A 51 20.19 -53.06 -22.58
CA ASP A 51 20.20 -51.98 -23.56
C ASP A 51 18.85 -51.72 -24.26
N ARG A 52 18.35 -50.49 -24.11
CA ARG A 52 17.65 -49.78 -25.18
C ARG A 52 18.05 -48.31 -25.15
N SER A 53 18.87 -47.94 -26.12
CA SER A 53 19.22 -46.56 -26.47
C SER A 53 17.95 -45.80 -26.89
N PHE A 54 17.58 -44.78 -26.12
CA PHE A 54 16.65 -43.74 -26.56
C PHE A 54 17.40 -42.41 -26.60
N ALA A 55 17.58 -41.90 -27.81
CA ALA A 55 18.07 -40.55 -28.06
C ALA A 55 17.03 -39.52 -27.58
N PRO A 56 17.41 -38.47 -26.83
CA PRO A 56 16.48 -37.41 -26.49
C PRO A 56 16.24 -36.50 -27.70
N GLN A 57 14.98 -36.44 -28.14
CA GLN A 57 14.50 -35.40 -29.05
C GLN A 57 14.49 -34.06 -28.31
N SER A 58 15.20 -33.08 -28.87
CA SER A 58 15.18 -31.69 -28.45
C SER A 58 13.82 -31.06 -28.76
N LEU A 59 13.09 -30.64 -27.72
CA LEU A 59 11.96 -29.73 -27.84
C LEU A 59 12.47 -28.30 -28.06
N PRO A 60 11.95 -27.55 -29.04
CA PRO A 60 12.28 -26.15 -29.19
C PRO A 60 11.60 -25.31 -28.09
N THR A 61 12.43 -24.61 -27.32
CA THR A 61 12.03 -23.54 -26.40
C THR A 61 11.45 -22.39 -27.22
N GLU A 62 10.14 -22.24 -27.24
CA GLU A 62 9.46 -21.07 -27.80
C GLU A 62 9.55 -19.94 -26.76
N ILE A 63 10.50 -19.02 -26.98
CA ILE A 63 10.68 -17.81 -26.18
C ILE A 63 9.52 -16.87 -26.52
N ALA A 64 8.53 -16.80 -25.65
CA ALA A 64 7.50 -15.77 -25.69
C ALA A 64 8.14 -14.42 -25.32
N THR A 65 8.56 -13.67 -26.34
CA THR A 65 8.95 -12.26 -26.20
C THR A 65 7.71 -11.43 -25.85
N SER A 66 7.56 -11.06 -24.58
CA SER A 66 6.61 -10.03 -24.17
C SER A 66 7.07 -8.69 -24.74
N GLN A 67 6.32 -8.16 -25.71
CA GLN A 67 6.56 -6.82 -26.22
C GLN A 67 6.23 -5.77 -25.16
N PRO A 68 7.08 -4.74 -24.96
CA PRO A 68 6.77 -3.61 -24.10
C PRO A 68 5.76 -2.67 -24.76
N TRP A 69 4.72 -2.30 -24.01
CA TRP A 69 3.75 -1.27 -24.38
C TRP A 69 4.44 0.11 -24.47
N PRO A 70 4.36 0.83 -25.60
CA PRO A 70 4.98 2.15 -25.73
C PRO A 70 3.93 3.25 -25.54
N TYR A 71 3.84 3.84 -24.34
CA TYR A 71 3.17 5.14 -24.18
C TYR A 71 3.88 6.00 -23.13
N ALA A 72 4.91 6.72 -23.58
CA ALA A 72 5.27 8.01 -23.02
C ALA A 72 4.92 9.08 -24.07
N PRO A 73 4.07 10.08 -23.78
CA PRO A 73 3.86 11.19 -24.70
C PRO A 73 5.16 12.03 -24.81
N PRO A 74 5.53 12.51 -26.01
CA PRO A 74 6.71 13.36 -26.16
C PRO A 74 6.51 14.72 -25.49
N PRO A 75 7.58 15.34 -24.96
CA PRO A 75 7.50 16.67 -24.36
C PRO A 75 7.17 17.73 -25.43
N ILE A 76 6.19 18.57 -25.12
CA ILE A 76 5.84 19.76 -25.91
C ILE A 76 7.03 20.71 -25.90
N LYS A 77 7.72 20.84 -27.04
CA LYS A 77 8.68 21.92 -27.26
C LYS A 77 7.90 23.22 -27.42
N ALA A 78 8.17 24.19 -26.55
CA ALA A 78 7.74 25.57 -26.73
C ALA A 78 8.55 26.19 -27.87
N ASP A 79 7.92 26.41 -29.02
CA ASP A 79 8.52 27.15 -30.13
C ASP A 79 8.30 28.65 -29.91
N GLN A 80 9.39 29.35 -29.64
CA GLN A 80 9.51 30.79 -29.78
C GLN A 80 9.97 31.07 -31.22
N GLY A 81 9.17 31.80 -32.00
CA GLY A 81 9.63 32.16 -33.35
C GLY A 81 8.70 32.99 -34.20
N ASN A 82 8.99 34.29 -34.23
CA ASN A 82 8.94 35.20 -35.38
C ASN A 82 7.64 35.51 -36.13
N VAL A 83 7.20 36.73 -35.84
CA VAL A 83 6.71 37.79 -36.75
C VAL A 83 7.16 37.64 -38.21
N SER A 84 6.20 37.59 -39.13
CA SER A 84 6.37 38.13 -40.49
C SER A 84 5.03 38.52 -41.11
N SER A 85 5.11 39.66 -41.79
CA SER A 85 4.09 40.53 -42.38
C SER A 85 3.36 39.99 -43.59
N LEU A 86 2.08 40.36 -43.75
CA LEU A 86 1.31 40.29 -45.00
C LEU A 86 0.47 41.58 -45.22
N PRO A 87 0.11 41.91 -46.48
CA PRO A 87 -0.04 43.28 -47.02
C PRO A 87 -1.46 43.87 -46.89
N PRO A 88 -1.68 45.16 -47.22
CA PRO A 88 -2.93 45.84 -46.91
C PRO A 88 -4.04 45.45 -47.90
N ARG A 89 -5.24 45.23 -47.35
CA ARG A 89 -6.47 45.02 -48.12
C ARG A 89 -7.36 46.26 -48.00
N GLN A 90 -7.61 46.90 -49.13
CA GLN A 90 -8.55 48.01 -49.28
C GLN A 90 -10.01 47.53 -49.26
N ASP A 91 -10.82 48.38 -48.63
CA ASP A 91 -12.18 48.81 -48.97
C ASP A 91 -13.44 47.94 -48.72
N GLN A 92 -14.31 48.62 -47.95
CA GLN A 92 -15.76 48.80 -48.09
C GLN A 92 -16.73 47.70 -47.65
N GLY A 93 -17.55 48.05 -46.65
CA GLY A 93 -18.71 47.28 -46.21
C GLY A 93 -19.39 47.91 -44.99
N ASN A 94 -20.17 48.95 -45.25
CA ASN A 94 -20.98 49.71 -44.30
C ASN A 94 -22.05 48.83 -43.62
N PHE A 95 -21.94 48.56 -42.31
CA PHE A 95 -23.03 48.00 -41.50
C PHE A 95 -23.12 48.73 -40.14
N SER A 96 -24.25 49.40 -39.93
CA SER A 96 -24.61 50.06 -38.68
C SER A 96 -24.81 49.03 -37.54
N PRO A 97 -24.34 49.31 -36.31
CA PRO A 97 -24.58 48.44 -35.17
C PRO A 97 -25.98 48.69 -34.54
N PRO A 98 -26.64 47.65 -33.98
CA PRO A 98 -27.84 47.81 -33.16
C PRO A 98 -27.49 48.36 -31.75
N PRO A 99 -28.49 48.89 -31.00
CA PRO A 99 -28.26 49.56 -29.73
C PRO A 99 -27.80 48.60 -28.62
N LEU A 100 -26.89 49.12 -27.79
CA LEU A 100 -26.32 48.50 -26.60
C LEU A 100 -27.40 48.13 -25.57
N THR A 101 -27.65 46.84 -25.39
CA THR A 101 -28.26 46.30 -24.17
C THR A 101 -27.18 46.09 -23.10
N SER A 102 -27.49 46.57 -21.91
CA SER A 102 -26.72 46.52 -20.67
C SER A 102 -26.09 45.14 -20.40
N ALA A 103 -24.77 45.12 -20.26
CA ALA A 103 -24.00 43.97 -19.84
C ALA A 103 -24.32 43.61 -18.39
N THR A 104 -24.85 42.40 -18.17
CA THR A 104 -24.85 41.73 -16.86
C THR A 104 -23.43 41.32 -16.50
N PRO A 105 -23.00 41.44 -15.23
CA PRO A 105 -21.65 41.09 -14.80
C PRO A 105 -21.39 39.58 -15.00
N TYR A 106 -20.29 39.25 -15.67
CA TYR A 106 -19.76 37.90 -15.78
C TYR A 106 -19.39 37.36 -14.39
N PRO A 107 -19.71 36.10 -14.05
CA PRO A 107 -19.22 35.48 -12.84
C PRO A 107 -17.68 35.30 -12.92
N SER A 108 -17.02 35.77 -11.88
CA SER A 108 -15.58 35.67 -11.65
C SER A 108 -15.11 34.21 -11.77
N ARG A 109 -14.04 34.00 -12.55
CA ARG A 109 -13.27 32.74 -12.61
C ARG A 109 -12.93 32.27 -11.18
N PRO A 110 -13.22 31.01 -10.80
CA PRO A 110 -12.74 30.48 -9.54
C PRO A 110 -11.21 30.40 -9.59
N SER A 111 -10.57 31.07 -8.65
CA SER A 111 -9.13 30.95 -8.41
C SER A 111 -8.80 29.50 -8.08
N ARG A 112 -7.67 29.04 -8.64
CA ARG A 112 -7.12 27.70 -8.44
C ARG A 112 -6.60 27.61 -7.00
N GLY A 113 -7.51 27.48 -6.05
CA GLY A 113 -7.22 27.30 -4.64
C GLY A 113 -6.59 25.93 -4.44
N PHE A 114 -5.37 25.92 -3.90
CA PHE A 114 -4.82 24.74 -3.26
C PHE A 114 -5.86 24.18 -2.30
N ASN A 115 -6.23 22.91 -2.44
CA ASN A 115 -7.25 22.26 -1.62
C ASN A 115 -6.82 22.28 -0.16
N ILE A 116 -7.33 23.23 0.63
CA ILE A 116 -7.10 23.35 2.08
C ILE A 116 -7.42 22.02 2.80
N ARG A 117 -8.35 21.22 2.24
CA ARG A 117 -8.68 19.88 2.71
C ARG A 117 -7.52 18.88 2.61
N GLN A 118 -6.69 18.95 1.57
CA GLN A 118 -5.50 18.08 1.44
C GLN A 118 -4.38 18.51 2.41
N ALA A 119 -4.21 19.81 2.64
CA ALA A 119 -3.24 20.31 3.62
C ALA A 119 -3.62 19.94 5.07
N MET A 120 -4.92 20.00 5.40
CA MET A 120 -5.45 19.55 6.70
C MET A 120 -5.25 18.05 6.92
N PHE A 121 -5.42 17.22 5.88
CA PHE A 121 -5.23 15.77 5.97
C PHE A 121 -3.77 15.38 6.23
N ILE A 122 -2.81 16.06 5.57
CA ILE A 122 -1.37 15.86 5.81
C ILE A 122 -0.98 16.31 7.22
N ALA A 123 -1.50 17.45 7.68
CA ALA A 123 -1.27 17.93 9.05
C ALA A 123 -1.83 16.96 10.10
N LEU A 124 -3.00 16.37 9.85
CA LEU A 124 -3.62 15.38 10.74
C LEU A 124 -2.82 14.07 10.79
N ILE A 125 -2.28 13.59 9.67
CA ILE A 125 -1.39 12.42 9.64
C ILE A 125 -0.12 12.66 10.45
N ILE A 126 0.46 13.87 10.37
CA ILE A 126 1.62 14.24 11.19
C ILE A 126 1.26 14.25 12.68
N VAL A 127 0.10 14.76 13.05
CA VAL A 127 -0.39 14.75 14.45
C VAL A 127 -0.68 13.32 14.92
N LEU A 128 -1.26 12.46 14.09
CA LEU A 128 -1.51 11.05 14.42
C LEU A 128 -0.22 10.24 14.53
N LEU A 129 0.82 10.55 13.74
CA LEU A 129 2.15 9.96 13.92
C LEU A 129 2.75 10.37 15.28
N ILE A 130 2.58 11.62 15.70
CA ILE A 130 3.06 12.10 17.01
C ILE A 130 2.27 11.47 18.18
N ILE A 131 0.95 11.30 18.04
CA ILE A 131 0.09 10.70 19.07
C ILE A 131 0.25 9.16 19.12
N GLY A 132 0.44 8.50 17.97
CA GLY A 132 0.68 7.05 17.90
C GLY A 132 2.01 6.64 18.57
N ILE A 133 3.06 7.44 18.37
CA ILE A 133 4.37 7.21 19.02
C ILE A 133 4.30 7.41 20.55
N THR A 134 3.46 8.32 21.03
CA THR A 134 3.30 8.57 22.48
C THR A 134 2.38 7.53 23.16
N ALA A 135 1.32 7.07 22.49
CA ALA A 135 0.43 6.04 23.06
C ALA A 135 1.05 4.63 23.09
N GLY A 136 1.82 4.24 22.06
CA GLY A 136 2.46 2.93 22.00
C GLY A 136 3.54 2.70 23.05
N THR A 137 4.28 3.75 23.42
CA THR A 137 5.32 3.70 24.47
C THR A 137 4.71 3.67 25.88
N LEU A 138 3.57 4.34 26.09
CA LEU A 138 2.84 4.35 27.37
C LEU A 138 2.08 3.04 27.67
N ALA A 139 1.57 2.35 26.64
CA ALA A 139 0.86 1.08 26.81
C ALA A 139 1.79 -0.07 27.25
N LEU A 140 3.04 -0.10 26.76
CA LEU A 140 4.03 -1.12 27.15
C LEU A 140 4.51 -0.96 28.60
N LEU A 141 4.46 0.25 29.16
CA LEU A 141 4.86 0.50 30.56
C LEU A 141 3.77 0.11 31.59
N ARG A 142 2.49 0.09 31.21
CA ARG A 142 1.39 -0.22 32.15
C ARG A 142 1.12 -1.71 32.38
N ILE A 143 1.44 -2.59 31.42
CA ILE A 143 1.15 -4.03 31.55
C ILE A 143 2.05 -4.71 32.61
N ASN A 144 3.22 -4.15 32.91
CA ASN A 144 4.10 -4.65 33.98
C ASN A 144 3.71 -4.19 35.40
N ALA A 145 2.79 -3.24 35.56
CA ALA A 145 2.48 -2.65 36.87
C ALA A 145 1.39 -3.39 37.67
N ASN A 146 0.63 -4.30 37.07
CA ASN A 146 -0.57 -4.87 37.69
C ASN A 146 -0.40 -6.23 38.42
N ASN A 147 0.82 -6.78 38.51
CA ASN A 147 1.03 -8.14 39.07
C ASN A 147 1.85 -8.23 40.36
N SER A 148 2.00 -7.17 41.17
CA SER A 148 2.80 -7.25 42.40
C SER A 148 2.10 -6.67 43.62
N VAL A 149 1.45 -7.57 44.37
CA VAL A 149 0.99 -7.36 45.75
C VAL A 149 2.20 -7.35 46.71
N LYS A 150 2.36 -6.22 47.42
CA LYS A 150 2.99 -6.01 48.74
C LYS A 150 4.41 -6.54 49.01
N LYS A 151 5.40 -5.64 48.90
CA LYS A 151 6.55 -5.49 49.84
C LYS A 151 7.06 -4.03 49.78
N PRO A 152 7.45 -3.38 50.89
CA PRO A 152 8.00 -2.01 50.84
C PRO A 152 9.32 -1.98 50.06
N PRO A 153 9.58 -0.97 49.21
CA PRO A 153 10.71 -1.01 48.29
C PRO A 153 12.01 -0.69 49.02
N ALA A 154 12.98 -1.59 48.87
CA ALA A 154 14.39 -1.25 48.94
C ALA A 154 14.71 -0.20 47.87
N THR A 155 15.59 0.74 48.22
CA THR A 155 16.13 1.83 47.40
C THR A 155 16.23 1.43 45.93
N ALA A 156 15.34 1.98 45.09
CA ALA A 156 15.33 1.71 43.66
C ALA A 156 16.66 2.21 43.06
N ALA A 157 17.39 1.30 42.40
CA ALA A 157 18.55 1.65 41.61
C ALA A 157 18.12 2.66 40.52
N PRO A 158 18.98 3.64 40.15
CA PRO A 158 18.66 4.60 39.10
C PRO A 158 18.35 3.85 37.80
N VAL A 159 17.18 4.15 37.21
CA VAL A 159 16.80 3.66 35.88
C VAL A 159 17.81 4.25 34.89
N VAL A 160 18.73 3.41 34.41
CA VAL A 160 19.65 3.81 33.34
C VAL A 160 18.79 4.05 32.10
N ALA A 161 18.77 5.28 31.59
CA ALA A 161 18.07 5.60 30.36
C ALA A 161 18.64 4.74 29.22
N SER A 162 17.85 3.80 28.71
CA SER A 162 18.25 2.92 27.60
C SER A 162 18.14 3.66 26.27
N THR A 163 19.23 3.68 25.48
CA THR A 163 19.20 4.16 24.10
C THR A 163 18.22 3.33 23.28
N SER A 164 17.32 3.99 22.55
CA SER A 164 16.34 3.32 21.69
C SER A 164 16.03 4.17 20.47
N GLY A 165 15.68 3.53 19.37
CA GLY A 165 15.25 4.22 18.16
C GLY A 165 14.03 3.57 17.51
N LEU A 166 13.44 4.31 16.57
CA LEU A 166 12.32 3.83 15.76
C LEU A 166 12.57 4.24 14.31
N VAL A 167 12.38 3.28 13.41
CA VAL A 167 12.30 3.51 11.97
C VAL A 167 10.84 3.47 11.57
N SER A 168 10.36 4.52 10.90
CA SER A 168 9.02 4.61 10.33
C SER A 168 9.13 4.71 8.81
N PHE A 169 8.31 3.98 8.09
CA PHE A 169 8.29 4.00 6.62
C PHE A 169 7.06 4.76 6.11
N ASN A 170 7.22 5.43 4.98
CA ASN A 170 6.18 6.25 4.36
C ASN A 170 6.40 6.38 2.85
N ASP A 171 5.42 6.96 2.17
CA ASP A 171 5.59 7.39 0.77
C ASP A 171 6.42 8.69 0.74
N SER A 172 7.30 8.81 -0.25
CA SER A 172 7.99 10.07 -0.56
C SER A 172 7.01 11.10 -1.12
N GLN A 173 7.37 12.39 -0.99
CA GLN A 173 6.52 13.49 -1.48
C GLN A 173 6.28 13.47 -3.00
N ASN A 174 7.09 12.72 -3.76
CA ASN A 174 7.03 12.64 -5.22
C ASN A 174 6.19 11.46 -5.73
N GLY A 175 5.42 10.80 -4.88
CA GLY A 175 4.42 9.81 -5.30
C GLY A 175 4.92 8.36 -5.39
N GLY A 176 5.80 7.94 -4.49
CA GLY A 176 6.22 6.53 -4.37
C GLY A 176 5.34 5.67 -3.46
N HIS A 177 5.78 4.43 -3.21
CA HIS A 177 5.10 3.47 -2.35
C HIS A 177 6.08 2.91 -1.32
N THR A 178 5.97 3.35 -0.07
CA THR A 178 6.88 2.95 1.02
C THR A 178 8.35 3.11 0.62
N ASP A 179 8.64 4.20 -0.08
CA ASP A 179 9.94 4.53 -0.66
C ASP A 179 10.68 5.61 0.15
N ALA A 180 10.15 6.01 1.29
CA ALA A 180 10.80 6.89 2.24
C ALA A 180 10.80 6.28 3.64
N LEU A 181 11.76 6.71 4.46
CA LEU A 181 11.78 6.39 5.88
C LEU A 181 12.26 7.56 6.73
N LYS A 182 11.90 7.51 8.00
CA LYS A 182 12.40 8.39 9.05
C LYS A 182 12.95 7.55 10.19
N ILE A 183 14.13 7.90 10.68
CA ILE A 183 14.73 7.34 11.88
C ILE A 183 14.74 8.40 12.97
N ILE A 184 14.32 8.04 14.18
CA ILE A 184 14.44 8.87 15.38
C ILE A 184 15.06 8.01 16.48
N ILE A 185 16.13 8.50 17.10
CA ILE A 185 16.87 7.80 18.15
C ILE A 185 17.04 8.71 19.36
N ASN A 186 16.67 8.21 20.53
CA ASN A 186 16.78 8.94 21.79
C ASN A 186 17.85 8.31 22.68
N GLY A 187 18.53 9.15 23.47
CA GLY A 187 19.51 8.70 24.46
C GLY A 187 20.83 8.21 23.84
N LEU A 188 21.11 8.55 22.58
CA LEU A 188 22.39 8.28 21.95
C LEU A 188 23.39 9.37 22.37
N LYS A 189 24.61 8.98 22.75
CA LYS A 189 25.68 9.94 23.11
C LYS A 189 26.21 10.61 21.85
N LEU A 190 26.69 11.85 21.97
CA LEU A 190 27.42 12.50 20.89
C LEU A 190 28.60 11.60 20.44
N PRO A 191 28.81 11.42 19.12
CA PRO A 191 29.94 10.63 18.65
C PRO A 191 31.26 11.34 19.00
N PRO A 192 32.38 10.59 19.17
CA PRO A 192 33.69 11.17 19.35
C PRO A 192 34.06 12.14 18.22
N ALA A 193 34.95 13.10 18.49
CA ALA A 193 35.42 14.05 17.48
C ALA A 193 35.95 13.32 16.23
N GLY A 194 35.50 13.77 15.05
CA GLY A 194 35.85 13.14 13.77
C GLY A 194 35.06 11.86 13.44
N SER A 195 34.10 11.46 14.28
CA SER A 195 33.18 10.35 14.01
C SER A 195 31.74 10.85 13.83
N GLN A 196 30.92 10.04 13.16
CA GLN A 196 29.50 10.29 12.93
C GLN A 196 28.69 9.01 13.05
N TYR A 197 27.36 9.12 13.16
CA TYR A 197 26.49 7.95 13.08
C TYR A 197 25.88 7.86 11.68
N ASP A 198 26.10 6.74 11.01
CA ASP A 198 25.53 6.46 9.69
C ASP A 198 24.50 5.33 9.78
N ALA A 199 23.44 5.45 9.00
CA ALA A 199 22.38 4.47 8.90
C ALA A 199 22.46 3.68 7.59
N TRP A 200 22.16 2.39 7.69
CA TRP A 200 22.25 1.44 6.59
C TRP A 200 21.01 0.57 6.55
N LEU A 201 20.41 0.41 5.38
CA LEU A 201 19.44 -0.66 5.11
C LEU A 201 20.19 -1.83 4.49
N VAL A 202 20.15 -2.97 5.16
CA VAL A 202 20.87 -4.18 4.78
C VAL A 202 19.86 -5.24 4.38
N ASN A 203 20.16 -5.96 3.31
CA ASN A 203 19.54 -7.22 2.98
C ASN A 203 20.47 -8.34 3.45
N GLU A 204 20.10 -9.05 4.51
CA GLU A 204 20.97 -10.09 5.07
C GLU A 204 21.17 -11.27 4.12
N ALA A 205 20.20 -11.58 3.26
CA ALA A 205 20.29 -12.72 2.35
C ALA A 205 21.24 -12.45 1.18
N THR A 206 21.32 -11.21 0.69
CA THR A 206 22.17 -10.84 -0.46
C THR A 206 23.41 -10.05 -0.07
N GLU A 207 23.57 -9.71 1.20
CA GLU A 207 24.59 -8.80 1.76
C GLU A 207 24.59 -7.41 1.11
N GLN A 208 23.57 -7.08 0.30
CA GLN A 208 23.43 -5.77 -0.29
C GLN A 208 23.14 -4.74 0.80
N THR A 209 23.84 -3.61 0.71
CA THR A 209 23.70 -2.51 1.66
C THR A 209 23.36 -1.24 0.92
N LEU A 210 22.26 -0.60 1.32
CA LEU A 210 21.85 0.72 0.88
C LEU A 210 22.24 1.76 1.95
N PRO A 211 23.15 2.70 1.67
CA PRO A 211 23.41 3.82 2.56
C PRO A 211 22.18 4.72 2.67
N LEU A 212 21.72 4.95 3.90
CA LEU A 212 20.60 5.86 4.18
C LEU A 212 21.08 7.28 4.53
N GLY A 213 22.35 7.40 4.93
CA GLY A 213 23.01 8.67 5.24
C GLY A 213 23.36 8.83 6.72
N THR A 214 23.83 10.03 7.05
CA THR A 214 24.30 10.39 8.39
C THR A 214 23.17 10.94 9.25
N LEU A 215 23.10 10.52 10.51
CA LEU A 215 22.13 11.04 11.47
C LEU A 215 22.52 12.45 11.92
N THR A 216 21.53 13.33 12.03
CA THR A 216 21.68 14.69 12.52
C THR A 216 21.21 14.80 13.96
N ALA A 217 21.97 15.48 14.81
CA ALA A 217 21.55 15.77 16.18
C ALA A 217 20.51 16.90 16.21
N GLU A 218 19.35 16.63 16.80
CA GLU A 218 18.25 17.57 17.02
C GLU A 218 17.87 17.56 18.50
N GLY A 219 18.49 18.45 19.29
CA GLY A 219 18.28 18.50 20.74
C GLY A 219 18.81 17.24 21.44
N GLN A 220 17.92 16.44 22.02
CA GLN A 220 18.27 15.17 22.69
C GLN A 220 18.12 13.94 21.80
N ALA A 221 17.68 14.11 20.55
CA ALA A 221 17.43 13.05 19.60
C ALA A 221 18.43 13.12 18.43
N PHE A 222 18.65 11.98 17.78
CA PHE A 222 19.26 11.89 16.46
C PHE A 222 18.20 11.51 15.44
N THR A 223 18.20 12.20 14.31
CA THR A 223 17.18 12.05 13.26
C THR A 223 17.83 11.76 11.92
N LEU A 224 17.09 11.06 11.06
CA LEU A 224 17.42 10.92 9.65
C LEU A 224 16.13 10.81 8.85
N ASN A 225 16.05 11.53 7.73
CA ASN A 225 14.98 11.37 6.75
C ASN A 225 15.61 10.91 5.45
N PHE A 226 15.08 9.84 4.86
CA PHE A 226 15.58 9.27 3.63
C PHE A 226 14.45 9.14 2.60
N SER A 227 14.78 9.40 1.33
CA SER A 227 13.90 9.21 0.18
C SER A 227 14.62 8.36 -0.85
N GLY A 228 14.07 7.18 -1.13
CA GLY A 228 14.58 6.18 -2.08
C GLY A 228 14.26 6.47 -3.54
N ASN A 229 13.79 7.69 -3.85
CA ASN A 229 13.47 8.15 -5.21
C ASN A 229 12.56 7.18 -5.98
N GLY A 230 11.47 6.73 -5.36
CA GLY A 230 10.51 5.78 -5.93
C GLY A 230 10.84 4.30 -5.69
N THR A 231 12.03 3.98 -5.18
CA THR A 231 12.39 2.60 -4.80
C THR A 231 11.73 2.22 -3.49
N ASN A 232 10.84 1.22 -3.50
CA ASN A 232 10.23 0.69 -2.28
C ASN A 232 11.30 0.07 -1.37
N LEU A 233 11.38 0.56 -0.13
CA LEU A 233 12.46 0.21 0.80
C LEU A 233 12.26 -1.14 1.48
N LEU A 234 11.02 -1.64 1.54
CA LEU A 234 10.77 -2.97 2.10
C LEU A 234 11.26 -4.08 1.17
N GLY A 235 11.38 -3.80 -0.13
CA GLY A 235 12.04 -4.69 -1.09
C GLY A 235 13.57 -4.64 -1.04
N ALA A 236 14.15 -3.55 -0.55
CA ALA A 236 15.60 -3.31 -0.60
C ALA A 236 16.38 -3.97 0.55
N GLY A 237 15.76 -4.19 1.71
CA GLY A 237 16.41 -4.84 2.85
C GLY A 237 15.44 -5.35 3.91
N ASP A 238 16.00 -5.99 4.93
CA ASP A 238 15.29 -6.59 6.06
C ASP A 238 15.90 -6.24 7.44
N MET A 239 16.97 -5.44 7.44
CA MET A 239 17.66 -4.99 8.65
C MET A 239 18.10 -3.53 8.52
N ILE A 240 17.99 -2.77 9.62
CA ILE A 240 18.58 -1.44 9.76
C ILE A 240 19.75 -1.53 10.74
N LYS A 241 20.91 -1.00 10.35
CA LYS A 241 22.07 -0.83 11.22
C LYS A 241 22.40 0.64 11.38
N ILE A 242 22.72 1.04 12.61
CA ILE A 242 23.32 2.33 12.92
C ILE A 242 24.75 2.07 13.35
N THR A 243 25.72 2.64 12.64
CA THR A 243 27.15 2.45 12.94
C THR A 243 27.81 3.78 13.31
N GLN A 244 28.85 3.72 14.13
CA GLN A 244 29.73 4.85 14.37
C GLN A 244 30.90 4.78 13.37
N GLU A 245 30.90 5.68 12.40
CA GLU A 245 31.86 5.72 11.29
C GLU A 245 32.84 6.89 11.44
N GLN A 246 33.98 6.80 10.74
CA GLN A 246 34.96 7.87 10.62
C GLN A 246 35.20 8.20 9.14
N GLY A 247 35.14 9.49 8.80
CA GLY A 247 35.25 9.94 7.42
C GLY A 247 34.03 9.55 6.56
N ASN A 248 34.21 9.55 5.24
CA ASN A 248 33.16 9.17 4.30
C ASN A 248 33.30 7.70 3.92
N VAL A 249 32.33 6.88 4.31
CA VAL A 249 32.30 5.45 4.01
C VAL A 249 31.13 5.10 3.08
N SER A 250 31.32 4.10 2.23
CA SER A 250 30.27 3.58 1.33
C SER A 250 29.64 2.27 1.81
N LEU A 251 30.19 1.68 2.87
CA LEU A 251 29.75 0.45 3.51
C LEU A 251 29.92 0.58 5.04
N PRO A 252 29.14 -0.14 5.85
CA PRO A 252 29.27 -0.12 7.30
C PRO A 252 30.58 -0.78 7.73
N THR A 253 31.57 0.02 8.11
CA THR A 253 32.90 -0.46 8.56
C THR A 253 33.14 -0.23 10.04
N GLY A 254 32.35 0.65 10.65
CA GLY A 254 32.44 1.07 12.02
C GLY A 254 31.76 0.12 13.00
N THR A 255 31.74 0.52 14.26
CA THR A 255 31.07 -0.25 15.32
C THR A 255 29.57 -0.10 15.19
N VAL A 256 28.83 -1.21 15.18
CA VAL A 256 27.37 -1.21 15.22
C VAL A 256 26.91 -0.78 16.61
N VAL A 257 26.08 0.26 16.66
CA VAL A 257 25.60 0.87 17.91
C VAL A 257 24.15 0.49 18.17
N LEU A 258 23.34 0.42 17.12
CA LEU A 258 21.95 -0.01 17.18
C LEU A 258 21.63 -0.90 15.97
N THR A 259 20.71 -1.85 16.17
CA THR A 259 20.19 -2.70 15.10
C THR A 259 18.69 -2.87 15.27
N GLY A 260 17.98 -2.94 14.15
CA GLY A 260 16.62 -3.45 14.09
C GLY A 260 16.52 -4.45 12.95
N LYS A 261 15.85 -5.57 13.19
CA LYS A 261 15.63 -6.63 12.18
C LYS A 261 14.14 -6.93 12.10
N PHE A 262 13.61 -7.01 10.88
CA PHE A 262 12.22 -7.40 10.71
C PHE A 262 12.01 -8.86 11.14
N PRO A 263 10.87 -9.19 11.79
CA PRO A 263 10.54 -10.57 12.09
C PRO A 263 10.33 -11.35 10.78
N PRO A 264 11.19 -12.33 10.44
CA PRO A 264 11.27 -12.89 9.10
C PRO A 264 9.97 -13.54 8.62
N LEU A 265 9.21 -14.21 9.49
CA LEU A 265 7.97 -14.88 9.09
C LEU A 265 6.85 -13.85 8.85
N ALA A 266 6.63 -12.93 9.79
CA ALA A 266 5.64 -11.87 9.62
C ALA A 266 5.97 -10.94 8.43
N PHE A 267 7.25 -10.66 8.20
CA PHE A 267 7.70 -9.70 7.20
C PHE A 267 7.45 -10.14 5.76
N ILE A 268 7.40 -11.45 5.48
CA ILE A 268 6.96 -11.98 4.18
C ILE A 268 5.58 -11.41 3.82
N HIS A 269 4.65 -11.42 4.77
CA HIS A 269 3.30 -10.94 4.53
C HIS A 269 3.22 -9.41 4.46
N ILE A 270 4.05 -8.69 5.23
CA ILE A 270 4.17 -7.24 5.11
C ILE A 270 4.66 -6.83 3.71
N ARG A 271 5.65 -7.56 3.16
CA ARG A 271 6.12 -7.35 1.77
C ARG A 271 5.02 -7.63 0.75
N HIS A 272 4.22 -8.68 0.94
CA HIS A 272 3.06 -8.94 0.09
C HIS A 272 2.02 -7.80 0.12
N LEU A 273 1.83 -7.16 1.27
CA LEU A 273 0.91 -6.03 1.41
C LEU A 273 1.44 -4.75 0.74
N LEU A 274 2.71 -4.42 0.92
CA LEU A 274 3.23 -3.08 0.63
C LEU A 274 4.23 -2.98 -0.52
N PHE A 275 4.83 -4.09 -0.93
CA PHE A 275 5.89 -4.09 -1.93
C PHE A 275 5.49 -4.85 -3.19
N SER A 276 5.31 -6.17 -3.08
CA SER A 276 5.11 -7.03 -4.24
C SER A 276 4.30 -8.26 -3.90
N PHE A 277 3.33 -8.60 -4.75
CA PHE A 277 2.59 -9.86 -4.68
C PHE A 277 2.63 -10.57 -6.05
N PRO A 278 2.94 -11.88 -6.11
CA PRO A 278 3.20 -12.55 -7.39
C PRO A 278 2.05 -12.52 -8.40
N SER A 279 0.80 -12.57 -7.94
CA SER A 279 -0.37 -12.66 -8.83
C SER A 279 -0.91 -11.32 -9.29
N THR A 280 -0.46 -10.20 -8.72
CA THR A 280 -0.96 -8.88 -9.12
C THR A 280 -0.33 -8.43 -10.43
N PRO A 281 -1.06 -7.69 -11.29
CA PRO A 281 -0.47 -7.02 -12.43
C PRO A 281 0.68 -6.11 -12.01
N GLY A 282 1.80 -6.17 -12.73
CA GLY A 282 3.00 -5.42 -12.37
C GLY A 282 3.68 -5.89 -11.07
N LYS A 283 3.22 -6.98 -10.45
CA LYS A 283 3.73 -7.53 -9.19
C LYS A 283 3.80 -6.50 -8.07
N ILE A 284 2.78 -5.65 -7.95
CA ILE A 284 2.68 -4.63 -6.90
C ILE A 284 2.12 -5.21 -5.59
N GLY A 285 2.34 -4.51 -4.47
CA GLY A 285 1.76 -4.86 -3.17
C GLY A 285 0.23 -4.77 -3.16
N LEU A 286 -0.41 -5.63 -2.37
CA LEU A 286 -1.87 -5.73 -2.31
C LEU A 286 -2.56 -4.44 -1.84
N LEU A 287 -2.02 -3.75 -0.85
CA LEU A 287 -2.56 -2.46 -0.38
C LEU A 287 -2.24 -1.32 -1.34
N VAL A 288 -1.15 -1.41 -2.10
CA VAL A 288 -0.85 -0.46 -3.18
C VAL A 288 -1.92 -0.56 -4.27
N GLY A 289 -2.19 -1.76 -4.75
CA GLY A 289 -3.22 -2.02 -5.76
C GLY A 289 -4.64 -1.73 -5.27
N THR A 290 -4.95 -2.03 -4.00
CA THR A 290 -6.23 -1.64 -3.38
C THR A 290 -6.44 -0.13 -3.42
N ARG A 291 -5.44 0.65 -2.94
CA ARG A 291 -5.51 2.12 -2.91
C ARG A 291 -5.66 2.71 -4.31
N GLU A 292 -4.87 2.23 -5.26
CA GLU A 292 -4.87 2.76 -6.62
C GLU A 292 -6.18 2.41 -7.37
N THR A 293 -6.66 1.17 -7.23
CA THR A 293 -7.93 0.76 -7.86
C THR A 293 -9.12 1.46 -7.21
N ALA A 294 -9.12 1.69 -5.89
CA ALA A 294 -10.14 2.50 -5.21
C ALA A 294 -10.12 3.97 -5.67
N ARG A 295 -8.93 4.52 -5.97
CA ARG A 295 -8.79 5.87 -6.53
C ARG A 295 -9.42 5.97 -7.91
N LEU A 296 -9.17 4.97 -8.77
CA LEU A 296 -9.79 4.87 -10.09
C LEU A 296 -11.31 4.69 -9.97
N LEU A 297 -11.78 3.86 -9.04
CA LEU A 297 -13.21 3.65 -8.78
C LEU A 297 -13.90 4.97 -8.40
N ASN A 298 -13.30 5.75 -7.51
CA ASN A 298 -13.84 7.06 -7.12
C ASN A 298 -13.84 8.05 -8.29
N ALA A 299 -12.79 8.06 -9.11
CA ALA A 299 -12.75 8.90 -10.31
C ALA A 299 -13.86 8.53 -11.33
N GLU A 300 -14.05 7.23 -11.57
CA GLU A 300 -15.08 6.72 -12.46
C GLU A 300 -16.50 7.01 -11.94
N ALA A 301 -16.72 6.94 -10.62
CA ALA A 301 -17.97 7.35 -9.98
C ALA A 301 -18.30 8.83 -10.21
N LEU A 302 -17.30 9.71 -10.27
CA LEU A 302 -17.50 11.12 -10.62
C LEU A 302 -17.84 11.31 -12.11
N LEU A 303 -17.27 10.50 -13.01
CA LEU A 303 -17.67 10.48 -14.42
C LEU A 303 -19.12 10.00 -14.58
N LEU A 304 -19.50 8.94 -13.85
CA LEU A 304 -20.87 8.45 -13.77
C LEU A 304 -21.84 9.56 -13.35
N LYS A 305 -21.53 10.26 -12.25
CA LYS A 305 -22.35 11.38 -11.76
C LYS A 305 -22.52 12.48 -12.81
N ASN A 306 -21.43 12.87 -13.47
CA ASN A 306 -21.46 13.90 -14.50
C ASN A 306 -22.31 13.47 -15.71
N ALA A 307 -22.19 12.22 -16.16
CA ALA A 307 -23.00 11.67 -17.24
C ALA A 307 -24.50 11.68 -16.89
N ALA A 308 -24.83 11.19 -15.70
CA ALA A 308 -26.21 11.11 -15.22
C ALA A 308 -26.86 12.49 -15.04
N ASN A 309 -26.15 13.46 -14.48
CA ASN A 309 -26.64 14.84 -14.33
C ASN A 309 -26.93 15.52 -15.68
N ASN A 310 -26.23 15.12 -16.74
CA ASN A 310 -26.46 15.62 -18.09
C ASN A 310 -27.56 14.84 -18.84
N GLY A 311 -28.23 13.88 -18.19
CA GLY A 311 -29.22 13.01 -18.81
C GLY A 311 -28.64 12.07 -19.87
N ASN A 312 -27.32 11.91 -19.93
CA ASN A 312 -26.65 11.13 -20.95
C ASN A 312 -26.58 9.65 -20.55
N GLN A 313 -27.67 8.94 -20.79
CA GLN A 313 -27.81 7.52 -20.43
C GLN A 313 -26.75 6.61 -21.04
N ALA A 314 -26.27 6.91 -22.26
CA ALA A 314 -25.23 6.12 -22.90
C ALA A 314 -23.88 6.27 -22.18
N ALA A 315 -23.51 7.51 -21.82
CA ALA A 315 -22.33 7.75 -20.99
C ALA A 315 -22.47 7.17 -19.58
N THR A 316 -23.68 7.22 -18.98
CA THR A 316 -23.93 6.58 -17.68
C THR A 316 -23.66 5.08 -17.74
N ARG A 317 -24.14 4.38 -18.78
CA ARG A 317 -23.85 2.95 -18.96
C ARG A 317 -22.35 2.68 -19.15
N CYS A 318 -21.65 3.52 -19.92
CA CYS A 318 -20.20 3.40 -20.08
C CYS A 318 -19.46 3.51 -18.73
N ALA A 319 -19.75 4.54 -17.94
CA ALA A 319 -19.12 4.72 -16.64
C ALA A 319 -19.50 3.61 -15.64
N ALA A 320 -20.77 3.19 -15.64
CA ALA A 320 -21.23 2.08 -14.81
C ALA A 320 -20.48 0.77 -15.14
N GLN A 321 -20.27 0.47 -16.43
CA GLN A 321 -19.47 -0.69 -16.83
C GLN A 321 -17.99 -0.54 -16.41
N GLY A 322 -17.43 0.67 -16.48
CA GLY A 322 -16.09 0.96 -15.96
C GLY A 322 -15.96 0.65 -14.47
N ILE A 323 -16.96 1.03 -13.69
CA ILE A 323 -17.06 0.75 -12.25
C ILE A 323 -17.14 -0.76 -11.96
N VAL A 324 -18.01 -1.48 -12.68
CA VAL A 324 -18.09 -2.95 -12.59
C VAL A 324 -16.73 -3.58 -12.89
N ASN A 325 -16.07 -3.16 -13.97
CA ASN A 325 -14.76 -3.70 -14.36
C ASN A 325 -13.67 -3.49 -13.29
N LEU A 326 -13.70 -2.35 -12.57
CA LEU A 326 -12.77 -2.07 -11.48
C LEU A 326 -13.11 -2.85 -10.20
N ALA A 327 -14.40 -3.00 -9.90
CA ALA A 327 -14.86 -3.76 -8.75
C ALA A 327 -14.51 -5.25 -8.90
N GLU A 328 -14.81 -5.81 -10.05
CA GLU A 328 -14.72 -7.25 -10.30
C GLU A 328 -13.38 -7.74 -10.86
N GLY A 329 -12.70 -6.91 -11.66
CA GLY A 329 -11.55 -7.36 -12.44
C GLY A 329 -11.91 -8.35 -13.56
N ARG A 330 -10.89 -8.93 -14.21
CA ARG A 330 -11.06 -9.82 -15.38
C ARG A 330 -11.77 -11.14 -15.08
N GLN A 331 -11.87 -11.52 -13.81
CA GLN A 331 -12.49 -12.78 -13.38
C GLN A 331 -13.95 -12.60 -12.97
N GLY A 332 -14.48 -11.37 -13.00
CA GLY A 332 -15.86 -11.13 -12.62
C GLY A 332 -16.90 -11.60 -13.62
N ALA A 333 -18.12 -11.76 -13.11
CA ALA A 333 -19.25 -12.26 -13.89
C ALA A 333 -19.81 -11.21 -14.84
N HIS A 334 -19.66 -9.92 -14.53
CA HIS A 334 -20.20 -8.79 -15.28
C HIS A 334 -19.11 -7.96 -15.96
N MET A 335 -17.85 -8.39 -15.89
CA MET A 335 -16.75 -7.75 -16.61
C MET A 335 -16.99 -7.78 -18.12
N GLN A 336 -16.95 -6.61 -18.74
CA GLN A 336 -17.09 -6.44 -20.19
C GLN A 336 -16.16 -5.34 -20.70
N ALA A 337 -15.61 -5.53 -21.90
CA ALA A 337 -14.87 -4.47 -22.57
C ALA A 337 -15.80 -3.27 -22.84
N LEU A 338 -15.30 -2.05 -22.61
CA LEU A 338 -16.05 -0.85 -22.93
C LEU A 338 -16.21 -0.72 -24.45
N PRO A 339 -17.44 -0.50 -24.95
CA PRO A 339 -17.65 -0.18 -26.35
C PRO A 339 -16.85 1.05 -26.79
N GLY A 340 -16.34 1.05 -28.03
CA GLY A 340 -15.49 2.14 -28.53
C GLY A 340 -16.15 3.52 -28.49
N PHE A 341 -17.48 3.61 -28.58
CA PHE A 341 -18.19 4.90 -28.48
C PHE A 341 -18.12 5.54 -27.07
N CYS A 342 -17.72 4.80 -26.03
CA CYS A 342 -17.54 5.38 -24.70
C CYS A 342 -16.44 6.46 -24.68
N SER A 343 -15.45 6.37 -25.56
CA SER A 343 -14.35 7.35 -25.64
C SER A 343 -14.82 8.74 -26.08
N THR A 344 -16.00 8.86 -26.69
CA THR A 344 -16.61 10.15 -27.05
C THR A 344 -16.89 11.04 -25.83
N TRP A 345 -16.98 10.43 -24.63
CA TRP A 345 -17.14 11.12 -23.35
C TRP A 345 -15.89 11.01 -22.46
N ASN A 346 -14.75 10.67 -23.04
CA ASN A 346 -13.50 10.42 -22.32
C ASN A 346 -13.61 9.31 -21.26
N ILE A 347 -14.58 8.39 -21.43
CA ILE A 347 -14.73 7.19 -20.62
C ILE A 347 -13.97 6.07 -21.34
N THR A 348 -12.88 5.61 -20.75
CA THR A 348 -11.98 4.62 -21.33
C THR A 348 -11.70 3.53 -20.31
N ALA A 349 -11.22 2.36 -20.77
CA ALA A 349 -10.91 1.27 -19.86
C ALA A 349 -9.76 1.69 -18.94
N VAL A 350 -10.01 1.67 -17.64
CA VAL A 350 -9.03 1.96 -16.59
C VAL A 350 -8.84 0.74 -15.69
N GLY A 351 -7.80 0.78 -14.87
CA GLY A 351 -7.45 -0.30 -13.97
C GLY A 351 -6.51 -1.33 -14.59
N ASP A 352 -6.05 -2.25 -13.77
CA ASP A 352 -5.07 -3.27 -14.13
C ASP A 352 -5.72 -4.64 -14.45
N GLY A 353 -7.03 -4.73 -14.24
CA GLY A 353 -7.83 -5.94 -14.46
C GLY A 353 -7.77 -6.96 -13.33
N PHE A 354 -7.20 -6.65 -12.17
CA PHE A 354 -7.16 -7.57 -11.03
C PHE A 354 -8.48 -7.56 -10.22
N GLY A 355 -9.08 -6.38 -10.05
CA GLY A 355 -10.33 -6.20 -9.32
C GLY A 355 -10.14 -5.98 -7.82
N LEU A 356 -11.08 -5.25 -7.20
CA LEU A 356 -11.14 -5.05 -5.76
C LEU A 356 -11.80 -6.24 -5.04
N LEU A 357 -12.83 -6.83 -5.65
CA LEU A 357 -13.66 -7.91 -5.13
C LEU A 357 -13.20 -9.30 -5.61
N GLY A 358 -13.88 -10.33 -5.11
CA GLY A 358 -13.57 -11.74 -5.35
C GLY A 358 -12.56 -12.30 -4.35
N ASN A 359 -12.50 -13.63 -4.24
CA ASN A 359 -11.60 -14.30 -3.29
C ASN A 359 -10.11 -14.04 -3.60
N ASN A 360 -9.81 -13.76 -4.87
CA ASN A 360 -8.48 -13.43 -5.35
C ASN A 360 -8.32 -11.93 -5.67
N GLY A 361 -9.29 -11.09 -5.31
CA GLY A 361 -9.21 -9.65 -5.51
C GLY A 361 -8.28 -8.97 -4.50
N TYR A 362 -7.95 -7.71 -4.77
CA TYR A 362 -7.04 -6.93 -3.92
C TYR A 362 -7.46 -6.93 -2.44
N VAL A 363 -8.75 -6.71 -2.16
CA VAL A 363 -9.25 -6.52 -0.79
C VAL A 363 -9.20 -7.83 0.00
N ALA A 364 -9.63 -8.95 -0.58
CA ALA A 364 -9.65 -10.24 0.09
C ALA A 364 -8.22 -10.75 0.38
N LEU A 365 -7.32 -10.61 -0.59
CA LEU A 365 -5.92 -11.00 -0.41
C LEU A 365 -5.21 -10.08 0.58
N ALA A 366 -5.45 -8.76 0.56
CA ALA A 366 -4.89 -7.84 1.55
C ALA A 366 -5.33 -8.21 2.97
N GLN A 367 -6.61 -8.52 3.17
CA GLN A 367 -7.12 -8.98 4.46
C GLN A 367 -6.45 -10.29 4.90
N ALA A 368 -6.33 -11.28 4.01
CA ALA A 368 -5.67 -12.55 4.32
C ALA A 368 -4.21 -12.35 4.72
N HIS A 369 -3.46 -11.52 4.00
CA HIS A 369 -2.05 -11.27 4.31
C HIS A 369 -1.83 -10.44 5.57
N ALA A 370 -2.74 -9.52 5.91
CA ALA A 370 -2.71 -8.86 7.21
C ALA A 370 -2.88 -9.89 8.35
N SER A 371 -3.87 -10.78 8.23
CA SER A 371 -4.13 -11.82 9.24
C SER A 371 -2.96 -12.80 9.39
N LEU A 372 -2.38 -13.22 8.27
CA LEU A 372 -1.17 -14.06 8.30
C LEU A 372 -0.01 -13.31 8.98
N ALA A 373 0.22 -12.04 8.65
CA ALA A 373 1.25 -11.24 9.33
C ALA A 373 1.01 -11.12 10.85
N ALA A 374 -0.24 -11.05 11.31
CA ALA A 374 -0.56 -10.96 12.74
C ALA A 374 -0.35 -12.29 13.50
N THR A 375 -0.54 -13.40 12.81
CA THR A 375 -0.60 -14.73 13.40
C THR A 375 0.71 -15.50 13.32
N GLN A 376 1.74 -14.96 12.67
CA GLN A 376 3.07 -15.57 12.68
C GLN A 376 3.64 -15.63 14.12
N PRO A 377 4.44 -16.67 14.43
CA PRO A 377 5.03 -16.83 15.76
C PRO A 377 5.93 -15.66 16.19
N ASP A 378 6.52 -14.94 15.23
CA ASP A 378 7.45 -13.83 15.47
C ASP A 378 6.78 -12.44 15.38
N SER A 379 5.46 -12.38 15.20
CA SER A 379 4.72 -11.12 15.09
C SER A 379 4.79 -10.30 16.37
N THR A 380 5.26 -9.05 16.24
CA THR A 380 5.31 -8.08 17.33
C THR A 380 3.91 -7.57 17.68
N PRO A 381 3.71 -7.00 18.89
CA PRO A 381 2.46 -6.32 19.23
C PRO A 381 2.06 -5.23 18.23
N ASN A 382 3.04 -4.51 17.68
CA ASN A 382 2.83 -3.48 16.67
C ASN A 382 2.27 -4.06 15.36
N ILE A 383 2.86 -5.16 14.87
CA ILE A 383 2.36 -5.86 13.69
C ILE A 383 0.93 -6.35 13.91
N LYS A 384 0.65 -6.97 15.06
CA LYS A 384 -0.69 -7.49 15.41
C LYS A 384 -1.75 -6.39 15.44
N LEU A 385 -1.44 -5.26 16.09
CA LEU A 385 -2.35 -4.11 16.17
C LEU A 385 -2.70 -3.58 14.78
N HIS A 386 -1.69 -3.29 13.98
CA HIS A 386 -1.89 -2.65 12.69
C HIS A 386 -2.40 -3.61 11.61
N ALA A 387 -2.10 -4.91 11.69
CA ALA A 387 -2.76 -5.92 10.89
C ALA A 387 -4.27 -5.95 11.13
N GLY A 388 -4.71 -5.92 12.40
CA GLY A 388 -6.13 -5.85 12.74
C GLY A 388 -6.82 -4.61 12.16
N HIS A 389 -6.12 -3.46 12.16
CA HIS A 389 -6.61 -2.24 11.51
C HIS A 389 -6.74 -2.40 9.99
N VAL A 390 -5.76 -3.02 9.33
CA VAL A 390 -5.85 -3.34 7.90
C VAL A 390 -7.05 -4.23 7.61
N GLU A 391 -7.25 -5.30 8.38
CA GLU A 391 -8.39 -6.20 8.22
C GLU A 391 -9.73 -5.46 8.33
N ILE A 392 -9.88 -4.59 9.32
CA ILE A 392 -11.10 -3.78 9.50
C ILE A 392 -11.33 -2.86 8.29
N CYS A 393 -10.28 -2.15 7.84
CA CYS A 393 -10.39 -1.28 6.65
C CYS A 393 -10.77 -2.09 5.40
N MET A 394 -10.15 -3.25 5.18
CA MET A 394 -10.47 -4.10 4.04
C MET A 394 -11.90 -4.65 4.10
N GLN A 395 -12.38 -5.00 5.30
CA GLN A 395 -13.77 -5.41 5.49
C GLN A 395 -14.76 -4.29 5.15
N ASN A 396 -14.47 -3.03 5.53
CA ASN A 396 -15.28 -1.87 5.18
C ASN A 396 -15.29 -1.64 3.66
N VAL A 397 -14.10 -1.60 3.04
CA VAL A 397 -13.95 -1.43 1.59
C VAL A 397 -14.70 -2.52 0.83
N ARG A 398 -14.59 -3.78 1.25
CA ARG A 398 -15.33 -4.90 0.66
C ARG A 398 -16.84 -4.64 0.70
N GLY A 399 -17.37 -4.21 1.85
CA GLY A 399 -18.79 -3.92 2.01
C GLY A 399 -19.27 -2.84 1.04
N TRP A 400 -18.59 -1.69 1.03
CA TRP A 400 -18.95 -0.57 0.15
C TRP A 400 -18.82 -0.92 -1.33
N VAL A 401 -17.72 -1.57 -1.74
CA VAL A 401 -17.50 -1.94 -3.14
C VAL A 401 -18.48 -3.01 -3.60
N THR A 402 -18.95 -3.90 -2.72
CA THR A 402 -20.01 -4.86 -3.05
C THR A 402 -21.32 -4.15 -3.41
N THR A 403 -21.72 -3.12 -2.65
CA THR A 403 -22.91 -2.33 -2.99
C THR A 403 -22.70 -1.53 -4.28
N ILE A 404 -21.53 -0.90 -4.45
CA ILE A 404 -21.18 -0.17 -5.67
C ILE A 404 -21.31 -1.06 -6.91
N ASP A 405 -20.79 -2.28 -6.85
CA ASP A 405 -20.86 -3.26 -7.94
C ASP A 405 -22.32 -3.59 -8.30
N GLN A 406 -23.14 -3.93 -7.29
CA GLN A 406 -24.57 -4.22 -7.47
C GLN A 406 -25.34 -3.05 -8.09
N ASP A 407 -25.08 -1.84 -7.64
CA ASP A 407 -25.72 -0.63 -8.15
C ASP A 407 -25.26 -0.29 -9.57
N ALA A 408 -23.97 -0.47 -9.86
CA ALA A 408 -23.43 -0.23 -11.19
C ALA A 408 -24.01 -1.22 -12.20
N VAL A 409 -24.11 -2.51 -11.84
CA VAL A 409 -24.80 -3.53 -12.65
C VAL A 409 -26.27 -3.15 -12.89
N ALA A 410 -26.97 -2.65 -11.86
CA ALA A 410 -28.35 -2.19 -12.03
C ALA A 410 -28.46 -0.98 -13.00
N LEU A 411 -27.51 -0.05 -12.96
CA LEU A 411 -27.45 1.11 -13.85
C LEU A 411 -27.18 0.75 -15.32
N LEU A 412 -26.57 -0.41 -15.60
CA LEU A 412 -26.44 -0.90 -16.98
C LEU A 412 -27.82 -1.06 -17.65
N ASN A 413 -28.82 -1.49 -16.88
CA ASN A 413 -30.19 -1.66 -17.36
C ASN A 413 -31.03 -0.39 -17.18
N ASN A 414 -30.89 0.30 -16.05
CA ASN A 414 -31.64 1.51 -15.71
C ASN A 414 -30.73 2.72 -15.46
N PRO A 415 -30.12 3.31 -16.50
CA PRO A 415 -29.14 4.39 -16.35
C PRO A 415 -29.74 5.73 -15.87
N GLY A 416 -31.05 5.83 -15.69
CA GLY A 416 -31.73 7.01 -15.15
C GLY A 416 -31.88 7.00 -13.62
N ASP A 417 -31.44 5.94 -12.94
CA ASP A 417 -31.59 5.80 -11.48
C ASP A 417 -30.60 6.70 -10.72
N MET A 418 -31.02 7.94 -10.46
CA MET A 418 -30.21 8.92 -9.74
C MET A 418 -29.92 8.52 -8.29
N GLY A 419 -30.75 7.67 -7.68
CA GLY A 419 -30.51 7.16 -6.32
C GLY A 419 -29.24 6.33 -6.28
N LYS A 420 -29.12 5.37 -7.20
CA LYS A 420 -27.94 4.50 -7.35
C LYS A 420 -26.68 5.26 -7.75
N VAL A 421 -26.81 6.25 -8.63
CA VAL A 421 -25.67 7.11 -8.99
C VAL A 421 -25.13 7.82 -7.74
N GLN A 422 -26.00 8.37 -6.89
CA GLN A 422 -25.56 9.07 -5.70
C GLN A 422 -25.00 8.11 -4.64
N GLU A 423 -25.56 6.92 -4.49
CA GLU A 423 -25.03 5.87 -3.61
C GLU A 423 -23.63 5.43 -4.03
N ILE A 424 -23.43 5.12 -5.31
CA ILE A 424 -22.11 4.77 -5.87
C ILE A 424 -21.08 5.86 -5.58
N VAL A 425 -21.41 7.13 -5.81
CA VAL A 425 -20.48 8.25 -5.56
C VAL A 425 -20.09 8.34 -4.10
N THR A 426 -21.07 8.24 -3.19
CA THR A 426 -20.82 8.29 -1.74
C THR A 426 -19.96 7.11 -1.30
N LEU A 427 -20.30 5.89 -1.74
CA LEU A 427 -19.59 4.69 -1.33
C LEU A 427 -18.20 4.59 -1.95
N ALA A 428 -17.99 5.10 -3.17
CA ALA A 428 -16.66 5.11 -3.79
C ALA A 428 -15.71 6.08 -3.06
N ASP A 429 -16.24 7.21 -2.58
CA ASP A 429 -15.49 8.11 -1.70
C ASP A 429 -15.15 7.43 -0.37
N HIS A 430 -16.11 6.75 0.27
CA HIS A 430 -15.85 5.98 1.49
C HIS A 430 -14.83 4.86 1.25
N ALA A 431 -14.92 4.11 0.14
CA ALA A 431 -13.98 3.04 -0.19
C ALA A 431 -12.54 3.56 -0.31
N LEU A 432 -12.34 4.76 -0.86
CA LEU A 432 -11.02 5.37 -0.95
C LEU A 432 -10.58 6.02 0.38
N ASN A 433 -11.36 6.99 0.85
CA ASN A 433 -11.00 7.95 1.90
C ASN A 433 -11.47 7.53 3.30
N GLY A 434 -12.42 6.60 3.38
CA GLY A 434 -13.18 6.31 4.60
C GLY A 434 -14.19 7.40 4.93
N VAL A 435 -14.83 7.25 6.09
CA VAL A 435 -15.83 8.20 6.62
C VAL A 435 -15.72 8.29 8.13
N ALA A 436 -15.79 9.50 8.68
CA ALA A 436 -15.81 9.70 10.13
C ALA A 436 -17.23 9.41 10.66
N ILE A 437 -17.37 8.40 11.54
CA ILE A 437 -18.69 7.92 12.00
C ILE A 437 -19.05 8.33 13.43
N ASN A 438 -18.12 8.88 14.19
CA ASN A 438 -18.29 9.25 15.60
C ASN A 438 -18.22 10.77 15.85
N GLY A 439 -18.29 11.57 14.79
CA GLY A 439 -18.37 13.03 14.87
C GLY A 439 -17.08 13.76 15.27
N ASN A 440 -15.93 13.06 15.32
CA ASN A 440 -14.63 13.68 15.58
C ASN A 440 -13.92 14.18 14.32
N GLU A 441 -14.54 14.02 13.14
CA GLU A 441 -13.97 14.36 11.82
C GLU A 441 -12.70 13.58 11.44
N ILE A 442 -12.38 12.50 12.17
CA ILE A 442 -11.24 11.62 11.95
C ILE A 442 -11.74 10.29 11.37
N VAL A 443 -11.07 9.84 10.31
CA VAL A 443 -11.27 8.49 9.77
C VAL A 443 -10.39 7.53 10.56
N GLU A 444 -11.02 6.66 11.34
CA GLU A 444 -10.35 5.70 12.20
C GLU A 444 -10.41 4.29 11.60
N PRO A 445 -9.44 3.40 11.90
CA PRO A 445 -9.44 2.03 11.43
C PRO A 445 -10.45 1.15 12.21
N ILE A 446 -11.69 1.61 12.30
CA ILE A 446 -12.79 0.96 13.01
C ILE A 446 -13.88 0.53 12.01
N PRO A 447 -14.77 -0.42 12.40
CA PRO A 447 -15.86 -0.87 11.55
C PRO A 447 -16.72 0.31 11.05
N GLY A 448 -16.96 0.36 9.75
CA GLY A 448 -17.72 1.42 9.09
C GLY A 448 -16.99 2.74 8.86
N SER A 449 -15.72 2.88 9.24
CA SER A 449 -14.97 4.15 9.11
C SER A 449 -13.80 4.09 8.13
N GLY A 450 -12.79 3.27 8.40
CA GLY A 450 -11.54 3.30 7.62
C GLY A 450 -11.70 2.78 6.19
N GLY A 451 -11.15 3.52 5.21
CA GLY A 451 -11.09 3.15 3.79
C GLY A 451 -9.72 2.64 3.34
N ALA A 452 -9.51 2.55 2.03
CA ALA A 452 -8.28 2.01 1.42
C ALA A 452 -7.02 2.80 1.82
N ILE A 453 -7.10 4.13 1.92
CA ILE A 453 -5.97 4.97 2.35
C ILE A 453 -5.58 4.65 3.80
N THR A 454 -6.56 4.59 4.70
CA THR A 454 -6.34 4.25 6.12
C THR A 454 -5.71 2.86 6.24
N GLY A 455 -6.22 1.88 5.49
CA GLY A 455 -5.64 0.53 5.44
C GLY A 455 -4.18 0.55 4.96
N TYR A 456 -3.86 1.28 3.89
CA TYR A 456 -2.50 1.42 3.37
C TYR A 456 -1.53 2.00 4.42
N VAL A 457 -1.94 3.08 5.10
CA VAL A 457 -1.14 3.71 6.16
C VAL A 457 -0.91 2.74 7.32
N HIS A 458 -1.92 1.99 7.74
CA HIS A 458 -1.73 0.97 8.77
C HIS A 458 -0.83 -0.18 8.30
N GLY A 459 -0.86 -0.54 7.02
CA GLY A 459 0.14 -1.41 6.43
C GLY A 459 1.56 -0.87 6.69
N GLN A 460 1.83 0.39 6.37
CA GLN A 460 3.15 1.01 6.60
C GLN A 460 3.54 1.00 8.08
N LEU A 461 2.58 1.21 8.98
CA LEU A 461 2.81 1.13 10.43
C LEU A 461 3.15 -0.29 10.90
N MET A 462 2.68 -1.35 10.23
CA MET A 462 3.17 -2.73 10.50
C MET A 462 4.67 -2.86 10.25
N ALA A 463 5.22 -2.08 9.32
CA ALA A 463 6.65 -2.05 9.00
C ALA A 463 7.48 -1.12 9.91
N ALA A 464 6.88 -0.51 10.94
CA ALA A 464 7.66 0.25 11.91
C ALA A 464 8.62 -0.67 12.66
N LEU A 465 9.90 -0.28 12.72
CA LEU A 465 10.98 -1.14 13.18
C LEU A 465 11.71 -0.49 14.37
N PRO A 466 11.59 -1.05 15.59
CA PRO A 466 12.37 -0.57 16.72
C PRO A 466 13.86 -0.90 16.54
N LEU A 467 14.70 0.02 17.00
CA LEU A 467 16.15 -0.12 17.07
C LEU A 467 16.56 -0.27 18.54
N ALA A 468 17.38 -1.28 18.81
CA ALA A 468 17.93 -1.52 20.14
C ALA A 468 19.45 -1.68 20.06
N SER A 469 20.13 -1.45 21.19
CA SER A 469 21.55 -1.76 21.33
C SER A 469 21.76 -3.26 21.18
N GLN A 470 22.86 -3.64 20.52
CA GLN A 470 23.30 -5.03 20.55
C GLN A 470 23.78 -5.45 21.94
#